data_AF-A0A954K6L4-F1
#
_entry.id   AF-A0A954K6L4-F1
#
_cell.length_a   1.000
_cell.length_b   1.000
_cell.length_c   1.000
_cell.angle_alpha   90.00
_cell.angle_beta   90.00
_cell.angle_gamma   90.00
#
_symmetry.space_group_name_H-M   'P 1'
#
loop_
_entity.id
_entity.type
_entity.pdbx_description
1 polymer ?
#
loop_
_entity_poly.entity_id
_entity_poly.type
_entity_poly.pdbx_seq_one_letter_code
_entity_poly.pdbx_strand_id
1 'polypeptide(L)'
;CVLPEVEVFMGEVPLAPYETPGGQKFADTVVPFLKGGTNTIILTGHGTVTFGKSLEDAYWKTEILDAYCNILLLSKQLGRVTYFTENETRELLDLKKKLGFDDPRFHVEDCDLCGNSAFRDGYKEGLPQQKSFEPAPSYPGYLSKPSTQATPTTSNGDSDQLIKAITDQVMSALGK
;
A
#
# COMPACT_ATOMS: atom_id res chain seq x y z
N CYS A 1 12.69 6.86 2.13
CA CYS A 1 11.66 7.39 3.05
C CYS A 1 11.43 8.90 2.78
N VAL A 2 10.40 9.55 3.34
CA VAL A 2 10.15 11.01 3.18
C VAL A 2 10.04 11.77 4.51
N LEU A 3 9.97 11.05 5.64
CA LEU A 3 9.83 11.62 6.98
C LEU A 3 10.85 10.93 7.91
N PRO A 4 11.74 11.67 8.60
CA PRO A 4 12.79 11.05 9.42
C PRO A 4 12.25 10.17 10.54
N GLU A 5 11.14 10.58 11.15
CA GLU A 5 10.51 9.88 12.28
C GLU A 5 10.09 8.46 11.91
N VAL A 6 9.62 8.23 10.67
CA VAL A 6 9.27 6.89 10.19
C VAL A 6 10.52 6.03 10.04
N GLU A 7 11.62 6.58 9.55
CA GLU A 7 12.87 5.85 9.38
C GLU A 7 13.48 5.42 10.73
N VAL A 8 13.39 6.30 11.73
CA VAL A 8 14.02 6.14 13.04
C VAL A 8 13.14 5.33 14.00
N PHE A 9 11.87 5.70 14.15
CA PHE A 9 11.00 5.15 15.19
C PHE A 9 10.12 4.00 14.72
N MET A 10 9.85 3.94 13.41
CA MET A 10 9.09 2.86 12.82
C MET A 10 10.02 1.80 12.23
N GLY A 11 9.51 0.58 12.19
CA GLY A 11 10.08 -0.48 11.36
C GLY A 11 9.40 -0.49 10.00
N GLU A 12 9.41 -1.65 9.36
CA GLU A 12 8.56 -1.86 8.19
C GLU A 12 7.08 -1.73 8.56
N VAL A 13 6.31 -1.10 7.66
CA VAL A 13 4.86 -0.93 7.80
C VAL A 13 4.19 -1.79 6.72
N PRO A 14 3.79 -3.04 7.04
CA PRO A 14 3.13 -3.91 6.08
C PRO A 14 1.65 -3.55 5.89
N LEU A 15 1.08 -4.03 4.79
CA LEU A 15 -0.32 -3.94 4.41
C LEU A 15 -0.97 -5.32 4.56
N ALA A 16 -1.81 -5.51 5.56
CA ALA A 16 -2.58 -6.74 5.68
C ALA A 16 -3.67 -6.81 4.58
N PRO A 17 -3.90 -8.01 4.01
CA PRO A 17 -5.05 -8.24 3.13
C PRO A 17 -6.38 -7.90 3.79
N TYR A 18 -7.35 -7.45 3.00
CA TYR A 18 -8.70 -7.18 3.49
C TYR A 18 -9.38 -8.47 3.96
N GLU A 19 -10.05 -8.39 5.10
CA GLU A 19 -11.01 -9.39 5.59
C GLU A 19 -12.07 -8.66 6.43
N THR A 20 -13.25 -9.27 6.51
CA THR A 20 -14.38 -8.75 7.29
C THR A 20 -14.00 -8.66 8.78
N PRO A 21 -14.15 -7.48 9.41
CA PRO A 21 -13.71 -7.30 10.79
C PRO A 21 -14.54 -8.14 11.78
N GLY A 22 -13.94 -8.44 12.93
CA GLY A 22 -14.61 -9.08 14.06
C GLY A 22 -14.57 -10.61 14.08
N GLY A 23 -13.97 -11.26 13.07
CA GLY A 23 -13.79 -12.71 13.01
C GLY A 23 -12.34 -13.18 13.14
N GLN A 24 -12.15 -14.48 13.41
CA GLN A 24 -10.82 -15.09 13.48
C GLN A 24 -10.04 -14.95 12.16
N LYS A 25 -10.74 -15.04 11.02
CA LYS A 25 -10.13 -14.86 9.69
C LYS A 25 -9.41 -13.52 9.56
N PHE A 26 -9.98 -12.45 10.14
CA PHE A 26 -9.35 -11.14 10.16
C PHE A 26 -8.09 -11.13 11.03
N ALA A 27 -8.12 -11.76 12.20
CA ALA A 27 -6.93 -11.89 13.03
C ALA A 27 -5.82 -12.67 12.30
N ASP A 28 -6.18 -13.72 11.56
CA ASP A 28 -5.24 -14.56 10.80
C ASP A 28 -4.52 -13.77 9.68
N THR A 29 -5.09 -12.66 9.17
CA THR A 29 -4.39 -11.78 8.21
C THR A 29 -3.34 -10.89 8.88
N VAL A 30 -3.47 -10.61 10.17
CA VAL A 30 -2.57 -9.72 10.94
C VAL A 30 -1.42 -10.49 11.57
N VAL A 31 -1.67 -11.68 12.10
CA VAL A 31 -0.70 -12.51 12.85
C VAL A 31 0.65 -12.72 12.13
N PRO A 32 0.72 -12.95 10.80
CA PRO A 32 1.99 -13.12 10.11
C PRO A 32 2.94 -11.93 10.26
N PHE A 33 2.38 -10.72 10.37
CA PHE A 33 3.11 -9.47 10.46
C PHE A 33 3.48 -9.09 11.88
N LEU A 34 3.09 -9.85 12.90
CA LEU A 34 3.52 -9.63 14.28
C LEU A 34 4.95 -10.14 14.53
N LYS A 35 5.50 -10.94 13.60
CA LYS A 35 6.83 -11.54 13.69
C LYS A 35 7.82 -10.70 12.89
N GLY A 36 8.81 -10.12 13.58
CA GLY A 36 9.97 -9.49 12.95
C GLY A 36 9.82 -8.00 12.70
N GLY A 37 10.47 -7.18 13.54
CA GLY A 37 10.82 -5.77 13.27
C GLY A 37 9.68 -4.76 13.03
N THR A 38 8.44 -5.21 12.88
CA THR A 38 7.26 -4.39 12.64
C THR A 38 6.64 -3.94 13.97
N ASN A 39 5.98 -2.79 13.93
CA ASN A 39 5.22 -2.27 15.08
C ASN A 39 3.87 -1.66 14.69
N THR A 40 3.66 -1.43 13.38
CA THR A 40 2.46 -0.82 12.83
C THR A 40 2.09 -1.51 11.53
N ILE A 41 0.82 -1.84 11.36
CA ILE A 41 0.28 -2.56 10.21
C ILE A 41 -0.87 -1.74 9.63
N ILE A 42 -0.87 -1.53 8.32
CA ILE A 42 -2.01 -0.95 7.61
C ILE A 42 -2.97 -2.08 7.24
N LEU A 43 -4.24 -1.93 7.54
CA LEU A 43 -5.30 -2.85 7.16
C LEU A 43 -5.96 -2.34 5.87
N THR A 44 -5.82 -3.08 4.78
CA THR A 44 -6.43 -2.71 3.50
C THR A 44 -7.94 -2.51 3.68
N GLY A 45 -8.49 -1.36 3.28
CA GLY A 45 -9.93 -1.08 3.37
C GLY A 45 -10.49 -0.86 4.78
N HIS A 46 -9.64 -0.62 5.79
CA HIS A 46 -10.08 -0.45 7.18
C HIS A 46 -9.35 0.71 7.88
N GLY A 47 -8.13 0.47 8.37
CA GLY A 47 -7.42 1.40 9.24
C GLY A 47 -6.03 0.88 9.56
N THR A 48 -5.58 1.04 10.81
CA THR A 48 -4.24 0.57 11.23
C THR A 48 -4.33 -0.23 12.52
N VAL A 49 -3.36 -1.12 12.73
CA VAL A 49 -3.11 -1.80 14.01
C VAL A 49 -1.68 -1.49 14.41
N THR A 50 -1.53 -0.91 15.59
CA THR A 50 -0.23 -0.51 16.13
C THR A 50 -0.01 -1.16 17.49
N PHE A 51 1.21 -1.61 17.74
CA PHE A 51 1.59 -2.24 18.99
C PHE A 51 2.95 -1.74 19.49
N GLY A 52 3.11 -1.77 20.81
CA GLY A 52 4.24 -1.16 21.50
C GLY A 52 4.42 -1.72 22.90
N LYS A 53 5.46 -1.24 23.58
CA LYS A 53 5.77 -1.64 24.97
C LYS A 53 4.76 -1.07 25.98
N SER A 54 4.14 0.05 25.62
CA SER A 54 3.05 0.69 26.36
C SER A 54 1.99 1.22 25.40
N LEU A 55 0.85 1.66 25.94
CA LEU A 55 -0.20 2.28 25.15
C LEU A 55 0.29 3.58 24.50
N GLU A 56 1.08 4.37 25.23
CA GLU A 56 1.66 5.63 24.76
C GLU A 56 2.61 5.40 23.59
N ASP A 57 3.47 4.38 23.67
CA ASP A 57 4.36 3.99 22.57
C ASP A 57 3.58 3.60 21.30
N ALA A 58 2.52 2.80 21.46
CA ALA A 58 1.64 2.45 20.34
C ALA A 58 0.87 3.67 19.78
N TYR A 59 0.47 4.59 20.66
CA TYR A 59 -0.21 5.83 20.27
C TYR A 59 0.70 6.74 19.46
N TRP A 60 1.92 7.01 19.91
CA TRP A 60 2.89 7.84 19.18
C TRP A 60 3.23 7.27 17.81
N LYS A 61 3.41 5.96 17.70
CA LYS A 61 3.63 5.30 16.39
C LYS A 61 2.44 5.45 15.44
N THR A 62 1.22 5.44 15.98
CA THR A 62 0.00 5.67 15.20
C THR A 62 -0.07 7.12 14.72
N GLU A 63 0.26 8.08 15.58
CA GLU A 63 0.32 9.50 15.25
C GLU A 63 1.37 9.79 14.17
N ILE A 64 2.56 9.20 14.27
CA ILE A 64 3.62 9.30 13.25
C ILE A 64 3.12 8.75 11.90
N LEU A 65 2.44 7.59 11.90
CA LEU A 65 1.92 7.01 10.65
C LEU A 65 0.84 7.89 10.01
N ASP A 66 -0.07 8.46 10.81
CA ASP A 66 -1.13 9.33 10.30
C ASP A 66 -0.54 10.62 9.71
N ALA A 67 0.38 11.26 10.43
CA ALA A 67 1.11 12.42 9.94
C ALA A 67 1.87 12.11 8.64
N TYR A 68 2.52 10.95 8.56
CA TYR A 68 3.22 10.50 7.36
C TYR A 68 2.28 10.35 6.16
N CYS A 69 1.13 9.69 6.35
CA CYS A 69 0.13 9.51 5.31
C CYS A 69 -0.41 10.87 4.81
N ASN A 70 -0.68 11.80 5.73
CA ASN A 70 -1.17 13.13 5.39
C ASN A 70 -0.12 13.94 4.62
N ILE A 71 1.13 13.95 5.07
CA ILE A 71 2.25 14.61 4.38
C ILE A 71 2.41 14.03 2.97
N LEU A 72 2.35 12.71 2.80
CA LEU A 72 2.44 12.08 1.49
C LEU A 72 1.28 12.48 0.57
N LEU A 73 0.06 12.49 1.09
CA LEU A 73 -1.13 12.88 0.33
C LEU A 73 -1.02 14.33 -0.14
N LEU A 74 -0.71 15.25 0.77
CA LEU A 74 -0.54 16.67 0.47
C LEU A 74 0.63 16.91 -0.50
N SER A 75 1.78 16.26 -0.28
CA SER A 75 2.94 16.38 -1.16
C SER A 75 2.64 15.93 -2.59
N LYS A 76 1.88 14.83 -2.74
CA LYS A 76 1.47 14.32 -4.05
C LYS A 76 0.44 15.23 -4.74
N GLN A 77 -0.43 15.88 -3.98
CA GLN A 77 -1.38 16.87 -4.52
C GLN A 77 -0.68 18.15 -4.98
N LEU A 78 0.34 18.60 -4.24
CA LEU A 78 1.14 19.78 -4.59
C LEU A 78 2.14 19.52 -5.72
N GLY A 79 2.48 18.26 -5.98
CA GLY A 79 3.33 17.86 -7.10
C GLY A 79 4.19 16.64 -6.78
N ARG A 80 5.51 16.84 -6.74
CA ARG A 80 6.47 15.75 -6.57
C ARG A 80 6.84 15.53 -5.12
N VAL A 81 6.80 14.27 -4.69
CA VAL A 81 7.32 13.82 -3.40
C VAL A 81 8.85 13.79 -3.45
N THR A 82 9.50 14.45 -2.50
CA THR A 82 10.96 14.40 -2.32
C THR A 82 11.31 13.27 -1.37
N TYR A 83 12.19 12.38 -1.80
CA TYR A 83 12.68 11.26 -0.99
C TYR A 83 14.06 11.56 -0.44
N PHE A 84 14.39 10.96 0.71
CA PHE A 84 15.77 10.97 1.21
C PHE A 84 16.70 10.27 0.23
N THR A 85 17.88 10.85 0.10
CA THR A 85 19.04 10.25 -0.54
C THR A 85 19.57 9.09 0.28
N GLU A 86 20.45 8.30 -0.32
CA GLU A 86 21.13 7.21 0.37
C GLU A 86 21.92 7.71 1.58
N ASN A 87 22.65 8.83 1.45
CA ASN A 87 23.43 9.41 2.53
C ASN A 87 22.55 9.86 3.70
N GLU A 88 21.46 10.57 3.43
CA GLU A 88 20.51 10.98 4.46
C GLU A 88 19.91 9.76 5.17
N THR A 89 19.60 8.70 4.43
CA THR A 89 19.08 7.45 5.01
C THR A 89 20.13 6.76 5.90
N ARG A 90 21.41 6.77 5.51
CA ARG A 90 22.53 6.26 6.33
C ARG A 90 22.66 7.04 7.64
N GLU A 91 22.59 8.36 7.58
CA GLU A 91 22.66 9.21 8.77
C GLU A 91 21.50 8.93 9.74
N LEU A 92 20.29 8.70 9.21
CA LEU A 92 19.14 8.31 10.01
C LEU A 92 19.28 6.91 10.63
N LEU A 93 19.87 5.95 9.91
CA LEU A 93 20.21 4.64 10.45
C LEU A 93 21.24 4.72 11.58
N ASP A 94 22.27 5.55 11.42
CA ASP A 94 23.26 5.79 12.48
C ASP A 94 22.62 6.46 13.70
N LEU A 95 21.70 7.40 13.49
CA LEU A 95 20.92 8.03 14.56
C LEU A 95 20.05 6.99 15.28
N LYS A 96 19.35 6.14 14.54
CA LYS A 96 18.53 5.03 15.07
C LYS A 96 19.34 4.12 16.00
N LYS A 97 20.55 3.73 15.56
CA LYS A 97 21.49 2.94 16.35
C LYS A 97 21.93 3.65 17.63
N LYS A 98 22.28 4.95 17.55
CA LYS A 98 22.67 5.76 18.73
C LYS A 98 21.53 5.89 19.74
N LEU A 99 20.29 5.95 19.27
CA LEU A 99 19.09 6.02 20.11
C LEU A 99 18.69 4.65 20.71
N GLY A 100 19.37 3.57 20.33
CA GLY A 100 19.12 2.23 20.86
C GLY A 100 17.92 1.51 20.24
N PHE A 101 17.45 1.96 19.08
CA PHE A 101 16.45 1.23 18.31
C PHE A 101 17.11 0.16 17.46
N ASP A 102 16.50 -1.02 17.45
CA ASP A 102 16.93 -2.12 16.60
C ASP A 102 16.32 -2.02 15.20
N ASP A 103 17.02 -2.53 14.20
CA ASP A 103 16.59 -2.54 12.80
C ASP A 103 17.12 -3.80 12.12
N PRO A 104 16.30 -4.54 11.35
CA PRO A 104 16.75 -5.72 10.60
C PRO A 104 18.00 -5.46 9.76
N ARG A 105 18.17 -4.25 9.23
CA ARG A 105 19.29 -3.85 8.37
C ARG A 105 20.63 -3.81 9.11
N PHE A 106 20.65 -3.79 10.45
CA PHE A 106 21.90 -3.89 11.22
C PHE A 106 22.47 -5.31 11.27
N HIS A 107 21.67 -6.32 10.92
CA HIS A 107 22.01 -7.73 11.09
C HIS A 107 22.28 -8.46 9.78
N VAL A 108 22.32 -7.74 8.66
CA VAL A 108 22.51 -8.30 7.31
C VAL A 108 23.72 -7.63 6.65
N GLU A 109 24.75 -8.40 6.31
CA GLU A 109 26.04 -7.87 5.79
C GLU A 109 25.90 -7.18 4.42
N ASP A 110 24.96 -7.64 3.57
CA ASP A 110 24.65 -7.08 2.25
C ASP A 110 23.19 -6.56 2.18
N CYS A 111 22.81 -5.74 3.16
CA CYS A 111 21.47 -5.18 3.17
C CYS A 111 21.33 -4.00 2.20
N ASP A 112 20.38 -4.08 1.27
CA ASP A 112 19.93 -2.92 0.52
C ASP A 112 19.43 -1.86 1.51
N LEU A 113 20.03 -0.66 1.49
CA LEU A 113 19.63 0.45 2.36
C LEU A 113 18.17 0.86 2.19
N CYS A 114 17.63 0.59 1.00
CA CYS A 114 16.27 0.89 0.60
C CYS A 114 15.64 -0.36 -0.02
N GLY A 115 15.23 -1.30 0.82
CA GLY A 115 14.26 -2.31 0.45
C GLY A 115 13.40 -2.60 1.66
N ASN A 116 12.08 -2.35 1.56
CA ASN A 116 11.14 -3.08 2.41
C ASN A 116 11.44 -4.56 2.11
N SER A 117 11.99 -5.31 3.05
CA SER A 117 12.09 -6.76 2.95
C SER A 117 10.69 -7.36 2.73
N ALA A 118 9.63 -6.78 3.29
CA ALA A 118 8.24 -7.08 2.93
C ALA A 118 7.88 -6.85 1.44
N PHE A 119 8.54 -5.91 0.75
CA PHE A 119 8.35 -5.62 -0.68
C PHE A 119 9.23 -6.52 -1.55
N ARG A 120 10.39 -6.97 -1.04
CA ARG A 120 11.36 -7.84 -1.72
C ARG A 120 11.01 -9.33 -1.60
N ASP A 121 10.62 -9.77 -0.41
CA ASP A 121 10.08 -11.12 -0.15
C ASP A 121 8.62 -11.25 -0.62
N GLY A 122 8.01 -10.10 -0.91
CA GLY A 122 6.82 -9.92 -1.72
C GLY A 122 5.53 -10.25 -0.98
N TYR A 123 4.57 -9.33 -1.07
CA TYR A 123 3.17 -9.71 -1.17
C TYR A 123 3.05 -10.66 -2.37
N LYS A 124 3.09 -11.98 -2.10
CA LYS A 124 3.00 -13.01 -3.14
C LYS A 124 1.68 -12.93 -3.92
N GLU A 125 0.71 -12.19 -3.40
CA GLU A 125 -0.61 -11.94 -3.98
C GLU A 125 -1.01 -10.48 -3.76
N GLY A 126 -1.63 -9.83 -4.76
CA GLY A 126 -2.26 -8.51 -4.60
C GLY A 126 -1.32 -7.30 -4.53
N LEU A 127 -0.19 -7.32 -5.26
CA LEU A 127 0.72 -6.16 -5.34
C LEU A 127 -0.05 -4.86 -5.62
N PRO A 128 0.21 -3.77 -4.86
CA PRO A 128 -0.44 -2.49 -5.11
C PRO A 128 -0.04 -1.97 -6.49
N GLN A 129 -0.96 -2.00 -7.44
CA GLN A 129 -0.76 -1.48 -8.79
C GLN A 129 -1.15 -0.01 -8.84
N GLN A 130 -0.26 0.83 -9.38
CA GLN A 130 -0.61 2.21 -9.68
C GLN A 130 -1.62 2.24 -10.84
N LYS A 131 -2.90 2.32 -10.49
CA LYS A 131 -4.03 2.44 -11.41
C LYS A 131 -4.88 3.66 -11.04
N SER A 132 -5.61 4.19 -12.02
CA SER A 132 -6.73 5.08 -11.71
C SER A 132 -7.73 4.32 -10.84
N PHE A 133 -8.45 5.02 -9.96
CA PHE A 133 -9.54 4.40 -9.21
C PHE A 133 -10.50 3.75 -10.20
N GLU A 134 -10.69 2.44 -10.08
CA GLU A 134 -11.76 1.78 -10.80
C GLU A 134 -13.09 2.38 -10.32
N PRO A 135 -14.07 2.58 -11.21
CA PRO A 135 -15.37 3.07 -10.80
C PRO A 135 -15.94 2.18 -9.68
N ALA A 136 -16.59 2.81 -8.70
CA ALA A 136 -17.11 2.10 -7.56
C ALA A 136 -18.00 0.92 -8.03
N PRO A 137 -17.72 -0.32 -7.60
CA PRO A 137 -18.52 -1.47 -8.00
C PRO A 137 -19.98 -1.29 -7.59
N SER A 138 -20.89 -1.60 -8.51
CA SER A 138 -22.33 -1.59 -8.25
C SER A 138 -22.71 -2.94 -7.64
N TYR A 139 -23.18 -2.92 -6.40
CA TYR A 139 -23.65 -4.12 -5.71
C TYR A 139 -25.17 -4.16 -5.68
N PRO A 140 -25.80 -5.33 -5.90
CA PRO A 140 -27.21 -5.50 -5.63
C PRO A 140 -27.37 -5.33 -4.12
N GLY A 141 -28.04 -4.24 -3.69
CA GLY A 141 -28.05 -3.78 -2.29
C GLY A 141 -28.42 -4.89 -1.30
N TYR A 142 -28.06 -4.73 -0.02
CA TYR A 142 -28.05 -5.78 1.03
C TYR A 142 -29.23 -6.75 1.10
N LEU A 143 -30.43 -6.34 0.68
CA LEU A 143 -31.64 -7.19 0.63
C LEU A 143 -31.68 -8.17 -0.56
N SER A 144 -30.79 -7.99 -1.52
CA SER A 144 -30.66 -8.82 -2.71
C SER A 144 -29.71 -9.97 -2.41
N LYS A 145 -30.01 -11.19 -2.89
CA LYS A 145 -29.06 -12.30 -2.77
C LYS A 145 -27.73 -11.93 -3.44
N PRO A 146 -26.57 -12.22 -2.81
CA PRO A 146 -25.29 -12.00 -3.46
C PRO A 146 -25.26 -12.77 -4.77
N SER A 147 -25.23 -12.07 -5.90
CA SER A 147 -24.98 -12.71 -7.18
C SER A 147 -23.49 -13.05 -7.23
N THR A 148 -23.15 -14.32 -7.07
CA THR A 148 -21.80 -14.86 -7.39
C THR A 148 -21.51 -14.84 -8.89
N GLN A 149 -22.34 -14.19 -9.70
CA GLN A 149 -21.99 -13.85 -11.06
C GLN A 149 -21.33 -12.48 -11.04
N ALA A 150 -20.02 -12.48 -11.31
CA ALA A 150 -19.41 -11.37 -12.00
C ALA A 150 -20.39 -10.97 -13.12
N THR A 151 -20.91 -9.75 -13.05
CA THR A 151 -21.57 -9.14 -14.21
C THR A 151 -20.62 -9.38 -15.37
N PRO A 152 -21.03 -10.07 -16.45
CA PRO A 152 -20.16 -10.17 -17.60
C PRO A 152 -19.88 -8.74 -17.99
N THR A 153 -18.62 -8.33 -17.89
CA THR A 153 -18.11 -7.22 -18.67
C THR A 153 -18.64 -7.46 -20.06
N THR A 154 -19.50 -6.56 -20.52
CA THR A 154 -19.97 -6.50 -21.90
C THR A 154 -18.79 -6.84 -22.78
N SER A 155 -18.96 -7.96 -23.49
CA SER A 155 -17.96 -8.62 -24.30
C SER A 155 -17.04 -7.64 -25.02
N ASN A 156 -15.72 -7.89 -24.95
CA ASN A 156 -14.70 -7.29 -25.82
C ASN A 156 -15.04 -7.32 -27.32
N GLY A 157 -16.10 -8.04 -27.74
CA GLY A 157 -16.63 -8.00 -29.10
C GLY A 157 -17.22 -6.64 -29.52
N ASP A 158 -17.61 -5.79 -28.57
CA ASP A 158 -18.17 -4.46 -28.90
C ASP A 158 -17.06 -3.44 -29.21
N SER A 159 -15.90 -3.57 -28.56
CA SER A 159 -14.74 -2.71 -28.81
C SER A 159 -14.14 -2.94 -30.19
N ASP A 160 -14.00 -4.19 -30.64
CA ASP A 160 -13.47 -4.50 -31.98
C ASP A 160 -14.42 -4.04 -33.10
N GLN A 161 -15.73 -4.13 -32.88
CA GLN A 161 -16.73 -3.60 -33.82
C GLN A 161 -16.71 -2.08 -33.87
N LEU A 162 -16.55 -1.41 -32.72
CA LEU A 162 -16.42 0.03 -32.64
C LEU A 162 -15.14 0.53 -33.31
N ILE A 163 -14.00 -0.16 -33.10
CA ILE A 163 -12.72 0.13 -33.75
C ILE A 163 -12.85 0.00 -35.27
N LYS A 164 -13.53 -1.06 -35.74
CA LYS A 164 -13.75 -1.27 -37.18
C LYS A 164 -14.62 -0.18 -37.78
N ALA A 165 -15.73 0.19 -37.13
CA ALA A 165 -16.63 1.23 -37.60
C ALA A 165 -15.93 2.61 -37.68
N ILE A 166 -15.12 2.96 -36.69
CA ILE A 166 -14.32 4.20 -36.70
C ILE A 166 -13.28 4.16 -37.83
N THR A 167 -12.61 3.02 -38.03
CA THR A 167 -11.59 2.87 -39.08
C THR A 167 -12.21 3.02 -40.48
N ASP A 168 -13.35 2.38 -40.73
CA ASP A 168 -14.06 2.49 -42.01
C ASP A 168 -14.51 3.93 -42.30
N GLN A 169 -14.98 4.64 -41.27
CA GLN A 169 -15.41 6.03 -41.38
C GLN A 169 -14.22 6.99 -41.63
N VAL A 170 -13.07 6.76 -41.00
CA VAL A 170 -11.84 7.53 -41.23
C VAL A 170 -11.29 7.28 -42.63
N MET A 171 -11.25 6.02 -43.08
CA MET A 171 -10.80 5.67 -44.43
C MET A 171 -11.73 6.23 -45.51
N SER A 172 -13.04 6.30 -45.25
CA SER A 172 -14.00 6.98 -46.12
C SER A 172 -13.78 8.51 -46.17
N ALA A 173 -13.33 9.13 -45.08
CA ALA A 173 -13.08 10.57 -45.03
C ALA A 173 -11.71 10.96 -45.62
N LEU A 174 -10.74 10.04 -45.57
CA LEU A 174 -9.41 10.18 -46.17
C LEU A 174 -9.37 9.78 -47.65
N GLY A 175 -10.40 9.07 -48.15
CA GLY A 175 -10.58 8.75 -49.55
C GLY A 175 -11.09 9.93 -50.39
N LYS A 176 -10.23 10.93 -50.59
CA LYS A 176 -10.21 11.83 -51.76
C LYS A 176 -8.81 11.85 -52.34
#